data_AF-A0A1C5LX29-F1
#
_entry.id   AF-A0A1C5LX29-F1
#
_cell.length_a   1.000
_cell.length_b   1.000
_cell.length_c   1.000
_cell.angle_alpha   90.00
_cell.angle_beta   90.00
_cell.angle_gamma   90.00
#
_symmetry.space_group_name_H-M   'P 1'
#
loop_
_entity.id
_entity.type
_entity.pdbx_description
1 polymer ?
#
loop_
_entity_poly.entity_id
_entity_poly.type
_entity_poly.pdbx_seq_one_letter_code
_entity_poly.pdbx_strand_id
1 'polypeptide(L)'
;MAKLVNSNGDEINADVVLWSGSHFGYVHDLTLNDDALKFKELIIISDDSAVIAPIIDREIIYSGVVNNWTVTSMSFKYNQASKLLHIDNCRWTNSSNNQGTTVTKVIGRY
;
A
#
# COMPACT_ATOMS: atom_id res chain seq x y z
N MET A 1 -13.57 0.71 -13.43
CA MET A 1 -12.45 0.40 -14.35
C MET A 1 -12.93 -0.62 -15.37
N ALA A 2 -12.30 -0.70 -16.54
CA ALA A 2 -12.63 -1.71 -17.54
C ALA A 2 -12.07 -3.08 -17.14
N LYS A 3 -12.89 -4.12 -17.27
CA LYS A 3 -12.53 -5.52 -16.99
C LYS A 3 -11.71 -6.07 -18.16
N LEU A 4 -10.49 -6.55 -17.91
CA LEU A 4 -9.71 -7.31 -18.88
C LEU A 4 -9.93 -8.80 -18.60
N VAL A 5 -10.47 -9.54 -19.57
CA VAL A 5 -10.78 -10.98 -19.42
C VAL A 5 -9.99 -11.84 -20.38
N ASN A 6 -9.62 -13.05 -19.95
CA ASN A 6 -9.02 -14.06 -20.83
C ASN A 6 -10.09 -14.80 -21.68
N SER A 7 -9.67 -15.76 -22.50
CA SER A 7 -10.55 -16.58 -23.34
C SER A 7 -11.57 -17.43 -22.57
N ASN A 8 -11.34 -17.64 -21.27
CA ASN A 8 -12.20 -18.41 -20.38
C ASN A 8 -13.19 -17.52 -19.61
N GLY A 9 -13.10 -16.18 -19.75
CA GLY A 9 -13.95 -15.21 -19.06
C GLY A 9 -13.43 -14.75 -17.70
N ASP A 10 -12.24 -15.21 -17.28
CA ASP A 10 -11.63 -14.83 -16.01
C ASP A 10 -11.06 -13.41 -16.09
N GLU A 11 -11.27 -12.62 -15.03
CA GLU A 11 -10.64 -11.29 -14.92
C GLU A 11 -9.15 -11.43 -14.63
N ILE A 12 -8.32 -10.84 -15.48
CA ILE A 12 -6.85 -10.95 -15.36
C ILE A 12 -6.21 -9.66 -14.83
N ASN A 13 -6.97 -8.58 -14.67
CA ASN A 13 -6.51 -7.31 -14.09
C ASN A 13 -7.22 -6.96 -12.77
N ALA A 14 -7.78 -7.96 -12.09
CA ALA A 14 -8.41 -7.76 -10.80
C ALA A 14 -7.38 -7.35 -9.73
N ASP A 15 -7.77 -6.43 -8.86
CA ASP A 15 -6.98 -6.06 -7.68
C ASP A 15 -6.77 -7.28 -6.76
N VAL A 16 -5.55 -7.46 -6.25
CA VAL A 16 -5.17 -8.63 -5.43
C VAL A 16 -4.89 -8.18 -3.99
N VAL A 17 -5.51 -8.84 -3.01
CA VAL A 17 -5.21 -8.59 -1.60
C VAL A 17 -3.90 -9.27 -1.23
N LEU A 18 -2.86 -8.47 -1.01
CA LEU A 18 -1.52 -8.93 -0.65
C LEU A 18 -1.36 -9.12 0.85
N TRP A 19 -2.08 -8.32 1.65
CA TRP A 19 -2.10 -8.45 3.10
C TRP A 19 -3.40 -7.90 3.68
N SER A 20 -3.87 -8.47 4.78
CA SER A 20 -4.99 -7.96 5.57
C SER A 20 -4.80 -8.24 7.05
N GLY A 21 -5.13 -7.29 7.90
CA GLY A 21 -4.98 -7.41 9.35
C GLY A 21 -5.28 -6.09 10.04
N SER A 22 -4.67 -5.85 11.19
CA SER A 22 -4.69 -4.57 11.88
C SER A 22 -3.36 -4.37 12.59
N HIS A 23 -2.56 -3.42 12.13
CA HIS A 23 -1.28 -3.07 12.73
C HIS A 23 -1.20 -1.55 12.93
N PHE A 24 -1.04 -1.11 14.18
CA PHE A 24 -0.91 0.31 14.53
C PHE A 24 0.54 0.66 14.84
N GLY A 25 1.05 1.76 14.29
CA GLY A 25 2.39 2.25 14.58
C GLY A 25 2.87 3.33 13.60
N TYR A 26 4.11 3.77 13.81
CA TYR A 26 4.89 4.59 12.86
C TYR A 26 5.69 3.73 11.86
N VAL A 27 5.71 2.41 12.11
CA VAL A 27 6.42 1.42 11.31
C VAL A 27 5.53 0.20 11.19
N HIS A 28 5.47 -0.38 9.98
CA HIS A 28 4.74 -1.61 9.70
C HIS A 28 5.64 -2.58 8.93
N ASP A 29 5.87 -3.76 9.51
CA ASP A 29 6.53 -4.88 8.85
C ASP A 29 5.48 -5.93 8.48
N LEU A 30 5.15 -6.00 7.19
CA LEU A 30 4.03 -6.80 6.67
C LEU A 30 4.56 -7.87 5.71
N THR A 31 4.38 -9.14 6.04
CA THR A 31 4.67 -10.24 5.11
C THR A 31 3.52 -10.40 4.11
N LEU A 32 3.79 -10.16 2.83
CA LEU A 32 2.80 -10.21 1.76
C LEU A 32 2.60 -11.63 1.20
N ASN A 33 1.38 -11.92 0.76
CA ASN A 33 1.00 -13.22 0.19
C ASN A 33 1.65 -13.46 -1.19
N ASP A 34 1.84 -12.40 -1.98
CA ASP A 34 2.51 -12.45 -3.28
C ASP A 34 3.53 -11.31 -3.41
N ASP A 35 4.33 -11.39 -4.47
CA ASP A 35 5.35 -10.42 -4.80
C ASP A 35 4.75 -9.07 -5.20
N ALA A 36 5.00 -8.04 -4.39
CA ALA A 36 4.54 -6.67 -4.65
C ALA A 36 5.02 -6.12 -6.00
N LEU A 37 6.22 -6.48 -6.46
CA LEU A 37 6.83 -5.89 -7.65
C LEU A 37 6.24 -6.38 -8.98
N LYS A 38 5.26 -7.29 -8.95
CA LYS A 38 4.49 -7.71 -10.13
C LYS A 38 3.39 -6.71 -10.53
N PHE A 39 3.03 -5.81 -9.63
CA PHE A 39 1.95 -4.85 -9.77
C PHE A 39 2.48 -3.49 -10.25
N LYS A 40 1.62 -2.66 -10.85
CA LYS A 40 2.00 -1.27 -11.21
C LYS A 40 1.92 -0.32 -10.03
N GLU A 41 1.08 -0.63 -9.04
CA GLU A 41 0.89 0.18 -7.85
C GLU A 41 0.39 -0.68 -6.69
N LEU A 42 0.69 -0.23 -5.48
CA LEU A 42 0.09 -0.72 -4.26
C LEU A 42 -0.93 0.28 -3.73
N ILE A 43 -1.98 -0.22 -3.12
CA ILE A 43 -2.96 0.58 -2.38
C ILE A 43 -2.90 0.13 -0.92
N ILE A 44 -2.50 1.05 -0.05
CA ILE A 44 -2.35 0.80 1.37
C ILE A 44 -3.55 1.45 2.05
N ILE A 45 -4.41 0.63 2.64
CA ILE A 45 -5.54 1.11 3.43
C ILE A 45 -5.05 1.37 4.85
N SER A 46 -5.11 2.62 5.25
CA SER A 46 -4.58 3.14 6.51
C SER A 46 -5.56 4.12 7.12
N ASP A 47 -6.02 3.80 8.34
CA ASP A 47 -7.16 4.45 8.98
C ASP A 47 -8.35 4.55 8.01
N ASP A 48 -8.84 5.77 7.77
CA ASP A 48 -9.96 6.08 6.85
C ASP A 48 -9.46 6.56 5.48
N SER A 49 -8.24 6.20 5.07
CA SER A 49 -7.61 6.67 3.83
C SER A 49 -6.92 5.55 3.06
N ALA A 50 -6.68 5.81 1.77
CA ALA A 50 -5.95 4.92 0.88
C ALA A 50 -4.75 5.67 0.29
N VAL A 51 -3.54 5.19 0.57
CA VAL A 51 -2.30 5.67 -0.06
C VAL A 51 -2.02 4.81 -1.27
N ILE A 52 -1.90 5.44 -2.45
CA ILE A 52 -1.58 4.74 -3.71
C ILE A 52 -0.09 4.95 -4.00
N ALA A 53 0.71 3.90 -3.89
CA ALA A 53 2.15 3.92 -4.11
C ALA A 53 2.49 3.29 -5.47
N PRO A 54 2.98 4.06 -6.44
CA PRO A 54 3.34 3.51 -7.75
C PRO A 54 4.61 2.66 -7.64
N ILE A 55 4.74 1.69 -8.54
CA ILE A 55 5.93 0.86 -8.69
C ILE A 55 6.61 1.26 -10.00
N ILE A 56 7.83 1.76 -9.91
CA ILE A 56 8.62 2.25 -11.05
C ILE A 56 10.00 1.62 -10.94
N ASP A 57 10.51 1.08 -12.05
CA ASP A 57 11.85 0.46 -12.12
C ASP A 57 12.12 -0.58 -11.01
N ARG A 58 11.07 -1.36 -10.64
CA ARG A 58 11.06 -2.37 -9.57
C ARG A 58 11.23 -1.81 -8.16
N GLU A 59 10.91 -0.53 -7.95
CA GLU A 59 10.90 0.13 -6.65
C GLU A 59 9.50 0.64 -6.31
N ILE A 60 9.07 0.48 -5.06
CA ILE A 60 7.82 1.06 -4.56
C ILE A 60 8.12 2.49 -4.15
N ILE A 61 7.54 3.44 -4.86
CA ILE A 61 7.85 4.86 -4.68
C ILE A 61 7.12 5.41 -3.46
N TYR A 62 7.80 6.29 -2.72
CA TYR A 62 7.22 7.09 -1.65
C TYR A 62 5.89 7.71 -2.09
N SER A 63 4.89 7.66 -1.21
CA SER A 63 3.58 8.20 -1.51
C SER A 63 2.89 8.74 -0.26
N GLY A 64 1.81 9.47 -0.47
CA GLY A 64 0.98 9.99 0.59
C GLY A 64 -0.37 10.45 0.08
N VAL A 65 -1.25 10.76 1.01
CA VAL A 65 -2.59 11.26 0.73
C VAL A 65 -2.92 12.39 1.69
N VAL A 66 -3.61 13.41 1.18
CA VAL A 66 -4.18 14.48 1.98
C VAL A 66 -5.68 14.23 2.08
N ASN A 67 -6.20 14.07 3.29
CA ASN A 67 -7.62 13.85 3.54
C ASN A 67 -8.05 14.61 4.80
N ASN A 68 -9.14 15.38 4.69
CA ASN A 68 -9.74 16.14 5.79
C ASN A 68 -8.71 16.88 6.68
N TRP A 69 -7.86 17.70 6.06
CA TRP A 69 -6.79 18.48 6.72
C TRP A 69 -5.66 17.65 7.36
N THR A 70 -5.65 16.34 7.14
CA THR A 70 -4.57 15.44 7.58
C THR A 70 -3.73 15.00 6.40
N VAL A 71 -2.43 14.81 6.62
CA VAL A 71 -1.49 14.30 5.63
C VAL A 71 -0.96 12.97 6.13
N THR A 72 -1.21 11.90 5.40
CA THR A 72 -0.58 10.59 5.65
C THR A 72 0.54 10.40 4.63
N SER A 73 1.77 10.27 5.10
CA SER A 73 2.97 10.00 4.30
C SER A 73 3.48 8.59 4.57
N MET A 74 3.95 7.90 3.54
CA MET A 74 4.52 6.56 3.63
C MET A 74 5.75 6.41 2.74
N SER A 75 6.85 5.94 3.32
CA SER A 75 8.01 5.40 2.60
C SER A 75 8.07 3.89 2.73
N PHE A 76 8.66 3.25 1.73
CA PHE A 76 8.61 1.80 1.57
C PHE A 76 10.02 1.22 1.42
N LYS A 77 10.24 0.05 2.01
CA LYS A 77 11.34 -0.85 1.65
C LYS A 77 10.74 -2.24 1.47
N TYR A 78 11.16 -2.93 0.42
CA TYR A 78 10.59 -4.24 0.11
C TYR A 78 11.69 -5.27 -0.10
N ASN A 79 11.61 -6.37 0.66
CA ASN A 79 12.45 -7.53 0.47
C ASN A 79 11.68 -8.57 -0.37
N GLN A 80 12.03 -8.68 -1.65
CA GLN A 80 11.37 -9.59 -2.58
C GLN A 80 11.49 -11.08 -2.19
N ALA A 81 12.60 -11.48 -1.55
CA ALA A 81 12.82 -12.88 -1.18
C ALA A 81 11.92 -13.32 -0.02
N SER A 82 11.73 -12.47 0.99
CA SER A 82 10.85 -12.74 2.12
C SER A 82 9.43 -12.20 1.95
N LYS A 83 9.17 -11.46 0.86
CA LYS A 83 7.94 -10.68 0.62
C LYS A 83 7.61 -9.73 1.78
N LEU A 84 8.63 -9.27 2.49
CA LEU A 84 8.46 -8.36 3.61
C LEU A 84 8.38 -6.92 3.07
N LEU A 85 7.22 -6.29 3.26
CA LEU A 85 7.00 -4.87 3.04
C LEU A 85 7.17 -4.12 4.36
N HIS A 86 8.22 -3.32 4.43
CA HIS A 86 8.46 -2.37 5.50
C HIS A 86 7.90 -1.01 5.09
N ILE A 87 7.08 -0.43 5.96
CA ILE A 87 6.44 0.88 5.76
C ILE A 87 6.83 1.76 6.94
N ASP A 88 7.57 2.83 6.66
CA ASP A 88 7.71 3.94 7.61
C ASP A 88 6.61 4.95 7.29
N ASN A 89 5.81 5.34 8.26
CA ASN A 89 4.67 6.23 8.04
C ASN A 89 4.47 7.26 9.15
N CYS A 90 3.65 8.25 8.82
CA CYS A 90 3.19 9.21 9.78
C CYS A 90 1.93 9.93 9.26
N ARG A 91 1.01 10.25 10.18
CA ARG A 91 -0.15 11.11 9.92
C ARG A 91 0.00 12.44 10.65
N TRP A 92 0.03 13.53 9.89
CA TRP A 92 0.18 14.89 10.40
C TRP A 92 -1.15 15.63 10.35
N THR A 93 -1.48 16.36 11.42
CA THR A 93 -2.64 17.28 11.45
C THR A 93 -2.20 18.75 11.37
N ASN A 94 -0.95 19.02 11.77
CA ASN A 94 -0.24 20.28 11.61
C ASN A 94 1.27 19.99 11.75
N SER A 95 2.13 21.01 11.63
CA SER A 95 3.60 20.85 11.68
C SER A 95 4.16 20.38 13.02
N SER A 96 3.38 20.37 14.09
CA SER A 96 3.82 20.00 15.45
C SER A 96 3.09 18.79 16.02
N ASN A 97 2.12 18.23 15.30
CA ASN A 97 1.32 17.10 15.77
C ASN A 97 1.28 16.01 14.71
N ASN A 98 1.88 14.87 15.08
CA ASN A 98 1.94 13.70 14.26
C ASN A 98 1.62 12.44 15.08
N GLN A 99 1.18 11.40 14.39
CA GLN A 99 0.81 10.11 14.99
C GLN A 99 1.07 8.98 14.01
N GLY A 100 1.19 7.76 14.55
CA GLY A 100 1.15 6.54 13.75
C GLY A 100 -0.23 6.34 13.10
N THR A 101 -0.33 5.36 12.21
CA THR A 101 -1.61 4.96 11.59
C THR A 101 -1.92 3.50 11.84
N THR A 102 -3.16 3.10 11.61
CA THR A 102 -3.54 1.68 11.55
C THR A 102 -3.60 1.22 10.10
N VAL A 103 -2.65 0.38 9.68
CA VAL A 103 -2.72 -0.27 8.36
C VAL A 103 -3.59 -1.52 8.48
N THR A 104 -4.58 -1.64 7.59
CA THR A 104 -5.56 -2.74 7.62
C THR A 104 -5.52 -3.63 6.38
N LYS A 105 -5.02 -3.11 5.26
CA LYS A 105 -4.95 -3.87 4.00
C LYS A 105 -3.87 -3.32 3.08
N VAL A 106 -3.22 -4.23 2.34
CA VAL A 106 -2.37 -3.91 1.19
C VAL A 106 -2.94 -4.62 -0.04
N ILE A 107 -3.16 -3.87 -1.10
CA ILE A 107 -3.72 -4.35 -2.36
C ILE A 107 -2.71 -4.09 -3.48
N GLY A 108 -2.42 -5.08 -4.30
CA GLY A 108 -1.69 -4.91 -5.55
C GLY A 108 -2.64 -4.69 -6.71
N ARG A 109 -2.36 -3.69 -7.56
CA ARG A 109 -3.12 -3.40 -8.78
C ARG A 109 -2.23 -3.50 -10.03
N TYR A 110 -2.74 -4.14 -11.08
CA TYR A 110 -2.08 -4.28 -12.39
C TYR A 110 -2.16 -3.02 -13.25
#